data_AF-A0A921DXX4-F1
#
_entry.id   AF-A0A921DXX4-F1
#
_cell.length_a   1.000
_cell.length_b   1.000
_cell.length_c   1.000
_cell.angle_alpha   90.00
_cell.angle_beta   90.00
_cell.angle_gamma   90.00
#
_symmetry.space_group_name_H-M   'P 1'
#
loop_
_entity.id
_entity.type
_entity.pdbx_description
1 polymer ?
#
loop_
_entity_poly.entity_id
_entity_poly.type
_entity_poly.pdbx_seq_one_letter_code
_entity_poly.pdbx_strand_id
1 'polypeptide(L)'
;MVMSDRVMQYERMVYSWIHKLGISVDMDDFAQIGRLAVYEGLKKSDVDDKLVEASLIYGLIRNRLIDEIRRRGKLKLEVTGDESMLDVVDDTSNDVSLWLHDAKLILNDVEYRCVQMMLRGYTQQEIGQRIGKSRSTVKFYQQNIRKKLSHLR
;
A
#
# COMPACT_ATOMS: atom_id res chain seq x y z
N MET A 1 -13.05 -30.45 2.44
CA MET A 1 -13.13 -29.09 3.03
C MET A 1 -13.60 -28.16 1.93
N VAL A 2 -14.69 -27.42 2.14
CA VAL A 2 -15.20 -26.50 1.11
C VAL A 2 -14.25 -25.31 1.02
N MET A 3 -14.10 -24.70 -0.16
CA MET A 3 -13.19 -23.57 -0.35
C MET A 3 -13.48 -22.42 0.63
N SER A 4 -14.75 -22.20 0.96
CA SER A 4 -15.17 -21.22 1.96
C SER A 4 -14.55 -21.49 3.34
N ASP A 5 -14.52 -22.76 3.78
CA ASP A 5 -13.91 -23.14 5.05
C ASP A 5 -12.39 -22.88 5.05
N ARG A 6 -11.72 -23.12 3.92
CA ARG A 6 -10.28 -22.79 3.77
C ARG A 6 -10.05 -21.30 3.95
N VAL A 7 -10.85 -20.46 3.29
CA VAL A 7 -10.73 -19.00 3.39
C VAL A 7 -10.91 -18.52 4.82
N MET A 8 -11.89 -19.07 5.55
CA MET A 8 -12.16 -18.73 6.95
C MET A 8 -10.98 -19.04 7.90
N GLN A 9 -10.10 -19.99 7.57
CA GLN A 9 -8.89 -20.24 8.37
C GLN A 9 -7.92 -19.06 8.36
N TYR A 10 -7.95 -18.24 7.31
CA TYR A 10 -7.09 -17.07 7.15
C TYR A 10 -7.74 -15.77 7.68
N GLU A 11 -8.96 -15.85 8.23
CA GLU A 11 -9.73 -14.68 8.66
C GLU A 11 -8.96 -13.83 9.69
N ARG A 12 -8.28 -14.49 10.64
CA ARG A 12 -7.43 -13.80 11.62
C ARG A 12 -6.27 -13.04 10.97
N MET A 13 -5.72 -13.53 9.87
CA MET A 13 -4.66 -12.82 9.13
C MET A 13 -5.21 -11.61 8.38
N VAL A 14 -6.42 -11.70 7.85
CA VAL A 14 -7.10 -10.56 7.22
C VAL A 14 -7.30 -9.45 8.24
N TYR A 15 -7.94 -9.74 9.38
CA TYR A 15 -8.14 -8.73 10.43
C TYR A 15 -6.82 -8.22 11.03
N SER A 16 -5.82 -9.08 11.20
CA SER A 16 -4.49 -8.64 11.64
C SER A 16 -3.93 -7.55 10.72
N TRP A 17 -4.09 -7.69 9.41
CA TRP A 17 -3.64 -6.67 8.47
C TRP A 17 -4.52 -5.42 8.47
N ILE A 18 -5.84 -5.57 8.58
CA ILE A 18 -6.77 -4.43 8.71
C ILE A 18 -6.35 -3.55 9.88
N HIS A 19 -6.11 -4.15 11.05
CA HIS A 19 -5.63 -3.42 12.23
C HIS A 19 -4.22 -2.84 12.05
N LYS A 20 -3.27 -3.62 11.50
CA LYS A 20 -1.88 -3.13 11.27
C LYS A 20 -1.82 -1.97 10.27
N LEU A 21 -2.76 -1.89 9.33
CA LEU A 21 -2.85 -0.82 8.35
C LEU A 21 -3.69 0.38 8.85
N GLY A 22 -4.23 0.32 10.07
CA GLY A 22 -5.04 1.40 10.64
C GLY A 22 -6.39 1.61 9.94
N ILE A 23 -6.93 0.57 9.29
CA ILE A 23 -8.22 0.66 8.60
C ILE A 23 -9.33 0.64 9.65
N SER A 24 -9.97 1.78 9.88
CA SER A 24 -11.10 1.95 10.81
C SER A 24 -12.45 2.15 10.11
N VAL A 25 -12.44 2.56 8.84
CA VAL A 25 -13.63 2.81 8.02
C VAL A 25 -13.80 1.68 7.00
N ASP A 26 -15.05 1.28 6.73
CA ASP A 26 -15.41 0.21 5.81
C ASP A 26 -14.67 -1.10 6.07
N MET A 27 -14.49 -1.46 7.35
CA MET A 27 -13.76 -2.67 7.74
C MET A 27 -14.32 -3.94 7.09
N ASP A 28 -15.64 -4.03 6.94
CA ASP A 28 -16.30 -5.17 6.31
C ASP A 28 -15.95 -5.30 4.82
N ASP A 29 -15.87 -4.19 4.09
CA ASP A 29 -15.43 -4.17 2.68
C ASP A 29 -13.98 -4.64 2.57
N PHE A 30 -13.10 -4.09 3.41
CA PHE A 30 -11.70 -4.50 3.42
C PHE A 30 -11.52 -5.97 3.84
N ALA A 31 -12.35 -6.46 4.77
CA ALA A 31 -12.38 -7.87 5.12
C ALA A 31 -12.80 -8.73 3.93
N GLN A 32 -13.82 -8.31 3.17
CA GLN A 32 -14.24 -9.00 1.96
C GLN A 32 -13.14 -9.03 0.89
N ILE A 33 -12.43 -7.92 0.69
CA ILE A 33 -11.29 -7.84 -0.24
C ILE A 33 -10.15 -8.76 0.21
N GLY A 34 -9.87 -8.80 1.51
CA GLY A 34 -8.89 -9.73 2.09
C GLY A 34 -9.28 -11.19 1.85
N ARG A 35 -10.54 -11.56 2.09
CA ARG A 35 -11.06 -12.92 1.80
C ARG A 35 -10.96 -13.27 0.33
N LEU A 36 -11.24 -12.32 -0.57
CA LEU A 36 -11.10 -12.52 -2.01
C LEU A 36 -9.64 -12.81 -2.39
N ALA A 37 -8.69 -12.08 -1.80
CA ALA A 37 -7.26 -12.32 -2.00
C ALA A 37 -6.84 -13.71 -1.52
N VAL A 38 -7.37 -14.18 -0.38
CA VAL A 38 -7.15 -15.54 0.11
C VAL A 38 -7.70 -16.55 -0.89
N TYR A 39 -8.95 -16.39 -1.34
CA TYR A 39 -9.57 -17.29 -2.30
C TYR A 39 -8.75 -17.41 -3.59
N GLU A 40 -8.33 -16.29 -4.16
CA GLU A 40 -7.50 -16.26 -5.37
C GLU A 40 -6.14 -16.93 -5.15
N GLY A 41 -5.51 -16.69 -4.00
CA GLY A 41 -4.24 -17.30 -3.64
C GLY A 41 -4.34 -18.81 -3.48
N LEU A 42 -5.35 -19.30 -2.76
CA LEU A 42 -5.61 -20.72 -2.58
C LEU A 42 -5.97 -21.43 -3.89
N LYS A 43 -6.67 -20.74 -4.81
CA LYS A 43 -7.01 -21.27 -6.13
C LYS A 43 -5.80 -21.41 -7.05
N LYS A 44 -4.79 -20.55 -6.89
CA LYS A 44 -3.55 -20.54 -7.70
C LYS A 44 -2.40 -21.32 -7.06
N SER A 45 -2.54 -21.69 -5.79
CA SER A 45 -1.55 -22.42 -5.01
C SER A 45 -1.63 -23.90 -5.34
N ASP A 46 -0.60 -24.42 -6.02
CA ASP A 46 -0.30 -25.86 -6.08
C ASP A 46 0.71 -26.26 -4.98
N VAL A 47 0.84 -25.44 -3.92
CA VAL A 47 1.83 -25.63 -2.87
C VAL A 47 1.30 -26.60 -1.84
N ASP A 48 1.97 -27.74 -1.69
CA ASP A 48 1.60 -28.77 -0.70
C ASP A 48 2.06 -28.40 0.73
N ASP A 49 3.07 -27.54 0.85
CA ASP A 49 3.57 -27.03 2.13
C ASP A 49 2.70 -25.89 2.67
N LYS A 50 2.00 -26.16 3.78
CA LYS A 50 1.11 -25.21 4.47
C LYS A 50 1.83 -23.95 4.97
N LEU A 51 3.11 -24.03 5.33
CA LEU A 51 3.86 -22.88 5.83
C LEU A 51 4.17 -21.90 4.69
N VAL A 52 4.55 -22.45 3.53
CA VAL A 52 4.81 -21.68 2.32
C VAL A 52 3.51 -21.08 1.79
N GLU A 53 2.41 -21.85 1.76
CA GLU A 53 1.08 -21.36 1.40
C GLU A 53 0.69 -20.18 2.32
N ALA A 54 0.82 -20.33 3.63
CA ALA A 54 0.46 -19.27 4.58
C ALA A 54 1.28 -17.99 4.39
N SER A 55 2.58 -18.11 4.14
CA SER A 55 3.46 -16.96 3.86
C SER A 55 3.05 -16.23 2.58
N LEU A 56 2.72 -16.97 1.51
CA LEU A 56 2.24 -16.41 0.25
C LEU A 56 0.90 -15.68 0.43
N ILE A 57 -0.06 -16.32 1.10
CA ILE A 57 -1.37 -15.72 1.38
C ILE A 57 -1.23 -14.47 2.25
N TYR A 58 -0.36 -14.49 3.26
CA TYR A 58 -0.09 -13.33 4.12
C TYR A 58 0.40 -12.12 3.30
N GLY A 59 1.29 -12.34 2.34
CA GLY A 59 1.76 -11.31 1.42
C GLY A 59 0.67 -10.82 0.46
N LEU A 60 -0.16 -11.73 -0.07
CA LEU A 60 -1.25 -11.40 -0.98
C LEU A 60 -2.32 -10.53 -0.31
N ILE A 61 -2.76 -10.89 0.90
CA ILE A 61 -3.72 -10.09 1.69
C ILE A 61 -3.18 -8.68 1.84
N ARG A 62 -1.94 -8.54 2.33
CA ARG A 62 -1.30 -7.24 2.55
C ARG A 62 -1.31 -6.38 1.29
N ASN A 63 -0.86 -6.94 0.17
CA ASN A 63 -0.76 -6.20 -1.08
C ASN A 63 -2.14 -5.78 -1.59
N ARG A 64 -3.15 -6.67 -1.51
CA ARG A 64 -4.50 -6.37 -1.97
C ARG A 64 -5.15 -5.25 -1.17
N LEU A 65 -4.99 -5.26 0.16
CA LEU A 65 -5.50 -4.20 1.03
C LEU A 65 -4.82 -2.86 0.76
N ILE A 66 -3.49 -2.85 0.57
CA ILE A 66 -2.74 -1.63 0.23
C ILE A 66 -3.18 -1.07 -1.13
N ASP A 67 -3.37 -1.94 -2.12
CA ASP A 67 -3.81 -1.51 -3.44
C ASP A 67 -5.22 -0.91 -3.40
N GLU A 68 -6.11 -1.45 -2.56
CA GLU A 68 -7.43 -0.87 -2.33
C GLU A 68 -7.38 0.49 -1.63
N ILE A 69 -6.55 0.63 -0.58
CA ILE A 69 -6.33 1.93 0.08
C ILE A 69 -5.88 2.97 -0.95
N ARG A 70 -4.91 2.62 -1.80
CA ARG A 70 -4.43 3.51 -2.87
C ARG A 70 -5.52 3.86 -3.87
N ARG A 71 -6.32 2.88 -4.28
CA ARG A 71 -7.43 3.07 -5.22
C ARG A 71 -8.47 4.04 -4.65
N ARG A 72 -8.87 3.85 -3.39
CA ARG A 72 -9.82 4.74 -2.70
C ARG A 72 -9.25 6.14 -2.50
N GLY A 73 -7.97 6.26 -2.16
CA GLY A 73 -7.27 7.56 -2.07
C GLY A 73 -7.26 8.31 -3.40
N LYS A 74 -6.97 7.62 -4.51
CA LYS A 74 -7.02 8.20 -5.85
C LYS A 74 -8.43 8.67 -6.23
N LEU A 75 -9.44 7.84 -5.97
CA LEU A 75 -10.84 8.20 -6.25
C LEU A 75 -11.27 9.45 -5.45
N LYS A 76 -10.92 9.53 -4.17
CA LYS A 76 -11.22 10.70 -3.32
C LYS A 76 -10.61 11.98 -3.90
N LEU A 77 -9.36 11.91 -4.39
CA LEU A 77 -8.68 13.03 -5.01
C LEU A 77 -9.34 13.47 -6.33
N GLU A 78 -9.75 12.52 -7.18
CA GLU A 78 -10.41 12.81 -8.46
C GLU A 78 -11.80 13.43 -8.28
N VAL A 79 -12.56 12.98 -7.29
CA VAL A 79 -13.93 13.47 -7.03
C VAL A 79 -13.94 14.82 -6.34
N THR A 80 -13.04 15.05 -5.39
CA THR A 80 -13.10 16.26 -4.54
C THR A 80 -12.31 17.42 -5.16
N GLY A 81 -11.36 17.16 -6.06
CA GLY A 81 -10.50 18.19 -6.67
C GLY A 81 -9.61 18.95 -5.68
N ASP A 82 -9.73 18.65 -4.40
CA ASP A 82 -9.13 19.37 -3.29
C ASP A 82 -7.94 18.57 -2.77
N GLU A 83 -6.72 19.11 -2.91
CA GLU A 83 -5.48 18.48 -2.44
C GLU A 83 -5.41 18.42 -0.89
N SER A 84 -6.37 19.03 -0.19
CA SER A 84 -6.30 19.31 1.24
C SER A 84 -6.99 18.29 2.17
N MET A 85 -7.51 17.16 1.68
CA MET A 85 -8.33 16.27 2.53
C MET A 85 -7.86 14.81 2.58
N LEU A 86 -6.57 14.61 2.88
CA LEU A 86 -5.99 13.34 3.32
C LEU A 86 -6.18 13.07 4.84
N ASP A 87 -7.12 13.76 5.49
CA ASP A 87 -7.50 13.45 6.88
C ASP A 87 -8.43 12.24 6.93
N VAL A 88 -7.84 11.04 6.86
CA VAL A 88 -8.29 9.85 7.62
C VAL A 88 -7.06 8.97 7.86
N VAL A 89 -6.27 9.29 8.89
CA VAL A 89 -5.84 8.41 10.02
C VAL A 89 -5.24 9.35 11.08
N ASP A 90 -6.04 9.71 12.08
CA ASP A 90 -5.59 10.48 13.24
C ASP A 90 -4.70 9.58 14.12
N ASP A 91 -3.39 9.85 14.03
CA ASP A 91 -2.25 9.66 14.98
C ASP A 91 -0.91 9.67 14.20
N THR A 92 -0.93 9.49 12.87
CA THR A 92 0.29 9.49 12.02
C THR A 92 0.49 10.75 11.16
N SER A 93 -0.50 11.66 11.10
CA SER A 93 -0.45 12.84 10.21
C SER A 93 0.65 13.85 10.60
N ASN A 94 0.93 13.99 11.90
CA ASN A 94 2.06 14.81 12.38
C ASN A 94 3.41 14.18 12.03
N ASP A 95 3.52 12.85 12.14
CA ASP A 95 4.77 12.11 11.88
C ASP A 95 5.12 12.11 10.38
N VAL A 96 4.13 11.94 9.51
CA VAL A 96 4.31 12.01 8.04
C VAL A 96 4.66 13.43 7.58
N SER A 97 4.08 14.46 8.19
CA SER A 97 4.33 15.86 7.83
C SER A 97 5.74 16.32 8.25
N LEU A 98 6.20 15.93 9.44
CA LEU A 98 7.57 16.16 9.91
C LEU A 98 8.58 15.40 9.04
N TRP A 99 8.30 14.14 8.74
CA TRP A 99 9.13 13.32 7.86
C TRP A 99 9.26 13.89 6.44
N LEU A 100 8.19 14.47 5.90
CA LEU A 100 8.20 15.14 4.59
C LEU A 100 9.05 16.41 4.58
N HIS A 101 9.01 17.19 5.67
CA HIS A 101 9.85 18.38 5.82
C HIS A 101 11.34 18.00 5.81
N ASP A 102 11.72 16.99 6.59
CA ASP A 102 13.10 16.52 6.66
C ASP A 102 13.55 15.85 5.36
N ALA A 103 12.65 15.11 4.70
CA ALA A 103 12.92 14.53 3.39
C ALA A 103 13.19 15.61 2.33
N LYS A 104 12.55 16.78 2.39
CA LYS A 104 12.78 17.88 1.44
C LYS A 104 14.21 18.45 1.55
N LEU A 105 14.83 18.38 2.72
CA LEU A 105 16.20 18.86 2.93
C LEU A 105 17.25 17.92 2.31
N ILE A 106 16.91 16.65 2.06
CA ILE A 106 17.85 15.60 1.64
C ILE A 106 17.61 15.17 0.18
N LEU A 107 16.36 15.19 -0.27
CA LEU A 107 15.97 14.78 -1.61
C LEU A 107 16.08 15.93 -2.60
N ASN A 108 16.43 15.63 -3.85
CA ASN A 108 16.29 16.62 -4.93
C ASN A 108 14.82 16.79 -5.33
N ASP A 109 14.49 17.85 -6.08
CA ASP A 109 13.11 18.17 -6.46
C ASP A 109 12.36 17.03 -7.15
N VAL A 110 13.05 16.24 -7.99
CA VAL A 110 12.44 15.12 -8.72
C VAL A 110 12.17 13.95 -7.77
N GLU A 111 13.11 13.65 -6.89
CA GLU A 111 12.97 12.63 -5.85
C GLU A 111 11.88 13.01 -4.84
N TYR A 112 11.82 14.28 -4.43
CA TYR A 112 10.80 14.79 -3.53
C TYR A 112 9.39 14.67 -4.14
N ARG A 113 9.22 15.11 -5.39
CA ARG A 113 7.95 14.90 -6.13
C ARG A 113 7.59 13.42 -6.24
N CYS A 114 8.58 12.56 -6.47
CA CYS A 114 8.39 11.11 -6.51
C CYS A 114 7.85 10.59 -5.17
N VAL A 115 8.41 11.03 -4.04
CA VAL A 115 7.91 10.69 -2.69
C VAL A 115 6.47 11.18 -2.48
N GLN A 116 6.19 12.44 -2.81
CA GLN A 116 4.83 13.00 -2.67
C GLN A 116 3.80 12.18 -3.47
N MET A 117 4.14 11.78 -4.70
CA MET A 117 3.26 10.93 -5.51
C MET A 117 3.15 9.51 -4.96
N MET A 118 4.21 8.94 -4.39
CA MET A 118 4.13 7.63 -3.74
C MET A 118 3.20 7.64 -2.53
N LEU A 119 3.23 8.71 -1.73
CA LEU A 119 2.33 8.89 -0.58
C LEU A 119 0.87 9.06 -1.03
N ARG A 120 0.65 9.74 -2.17
CA ARG A 120 -0.67 9.86 -2.82
C ARG A 120 -1.12 8.57 -3.54
N GLY A 121 -0.33 7.50 -3.49
CA GLY A 121 -0.70 6.19 -4.01
C GLY A 121 -0.46 5.95 -5.50
N TYR A 122 0.26 6.84 -6.19
CA TYR A 122 0.59 6.66 -7.62
C TYR A 122 1.53 5.47 -7.84
N THR A 123 1.30 4.73 -8.92
CA THR A 123 2.16 3.63 -9.36
C THR A 123 3.46 4.15 -9.99
N GLN A 124 4.50 3.30 -10.08
CA GLN A 124 5.77 3.66 -10.74
C GLN A 124 5.58 4.12 -12.20
N GLN A 125 4.59 3.55 -12.90
CA GLN A 125 4.28 3.90 -14.27
C GLN A 125 3.65 5.30 -14.35
N GLU A 126 2.66 5.58 -13.51
CA GLU A 126 1.99 6.89 -13.45
C GLU A 126 2.95 8.00 -13.01
N ILE A 127 3.81 7.73 -12.02
CA ILE A 127 4.87 8.65 -11.60
C ILE A 127 5.76 8.96 -12.81
N GLY A 128 6.19 7.95 -13.54
CA GLY A 128 7.04 8.09 -14.73
C GLY A 128 6.39 8.96 -15.79
N GLN A 129 5.11 8.73 -16.08
CA GLN A 129 4.34 9.54 -17.02
C GLN A 129 4.27 11.01 -16.58
N ARG A 130 4.03 11.27 -15.28
CA ARG A 130 3.93 12.64 -14.74
C ARG A 130 5.25 13.40 -14.69
N ILE A 131 6.37 12.73 -14.46
CA ILE A 131 7.70 13.37 -14.42
C ILE A 131 8.45 13.30 -15.76
N GLY A 132 7.84 12.70 -16.80
CA GLY A 132 8.46 12.51 -18.11
C GLY A 132 9.67 11.54 -18.08
N LYS A 133 9.61 10.49 -17.26
CA LYS A 133 10.69 9.48 -17.11
C LYS A 133 10.16 8.06 -17.25
N SER A 134 11.06 7.12 -17.57
CA SER A 134 10.70 5.71 -17.67
C SER A 134 10.38 5.09 -16.30
N ARG A 135 9.60 4.00 -16.28
CA ARG A 135 9.36 3.19 -15.06
C ARG A 135 10.67 2.75 -14.39
N SER A 136 11.66 2.37 -15.18
CA SER A 136 12.99 1.96 -14.69
C SER A 136 13.71 3.11 -13.99
N THR A 137 13.60 4.33 -14.52
CA THR A 137 14.15 5.55 -13.90
C THR A 137 13.43 5.87 -12.58
N VAL A 138 12.11 5.72 -12.52
CA VAL A 138 11.36 5.89 -11.26
C VAL A 138 11.80 4.88 -10.21
N LYS A 139 12.00 3.62 -10.60
CA LYS A 139 12.53 2.58 -9.71
C LYS A 139 13.92 2.94 -9.18
N PHE A 140 14.78 3.53 -10.01
CA PHE A 140 16.09 4.04 -9.61
C PHE A 140 15.96 5.18 -8.58
N TYR A 141 15.08 6.16 -8.82
CA TYR A 141 14.80 7.21 -7.84
C TYR A 141 14.30 6.64 -6.51
N GLN A 142 13.39 5.67 -6.53
CA GLN A 142 12.91 5.01 -5.31
C GLN A 142 14.02 4.32 -4.51
N GLN A 143 15.00 3.71 -5.18
CA GLN A 143 16.16 3.12 -4.51
C GLN A 143 17.05 4.19 -3.88
N ASN A 144 17.32 5.29 -4.59
CA ASN A 144 18.13 6.38 -4.04
C ASN A 144 17.43 7.10 -2.89
N ILE A 145 16.13 7.35 -3.01
CA ILE A 145 15.29 7.88 -1.93
C ILE A 145 15.42 7.00 -0.70
N ARG A 146 15.27 5.68 -0.82
CA ARG A 146 15.44 4.76 0.33
C ARG A 146 16.81 4.83 0.97
N LYS A 147 17.88 4.94 0.18
CA LYS A 147 19.26 5.09 0.71
C LYS A 147 19.46 6.43 1.41
N LYS A 148 18.86 7.50 0.90
CA LYS A 148 18.95 8.83 1.48
C LYS A 148 18.15 8.93 2.78
N LEU A 149 16.94 8.39 2.78
CA LEU A 149 16.03 8.40 3.92
C LEU A 149 16.35 7.32 4.96
N SER A 150 17.20 6.33 4.65
CA SER A 150 17.65 5.36 5.67
C SER A 150 18.51 5.98 6.76
N HIS A 151 19.07 7.17 6.53
CA HIS A 151 19.84 7.92 7.53
C HIS A 151 18.96 8.77 8.46
N LEU A 152 17.66 8.89 8.18
CA LEU A 152 16.68 9.60 9.01
C LEU A 152 15.99 8.68 10.04
N ARG A 153 16.39 7.40 10.10
CA ARG A 153 15.75 6.38 10.94
C ARG A 153 16.62 6.00 12.12
#